data_AF-A0A6I9PCW7-F1
#
_entry.id   AF-A0A6I9PCW7-F1
#
_cell.length_a   1.000
_cell.length_b   1.000
_cell.length_c   1.000
_cell.angle_alpha   90.00
_cell.angle_beta   90.00
_cell.angle_gamma   90.00
#
_symmetry.space_group_name_H-M   'P 1'
#
loop_
_entity.id
_entity.type
_entity.pdbx_description
1 polymer ?
#
loop_
_entity_poly.entity_id
_entity_poly.type
_entity_poly.pdbx_seq_one_letter_code
_entity_poly.pdbx_strand_id
1 'polypeptide(L)'
;MAMERTNLLNMAKLSIKGLIESALSFGRTLDSDYPPLQQFFVVMEHCLKHGLRVKKSFLGFNKSLWGPLELVEKLCPEAAEISASVRDLPGL
;
A
#
# COMPACT_ATOMS: atom_id res chain seq x y z
N MET A 1 -12.10 12.80 -12.28
CA MET A 1 -11.97 12.21 -10.93
C MET A 1 -12.80 10.94 -10.73
N ALA A 2 -14.12 10.93 -11.01
CA ALA A 2 -14.95 9.73 -10.76
C ALA A 2 -14.51 8.48 -11.56
N MET A 3 -14.24 8.63 -12.87
CA MET A 3 -13.79 7.52 -13.72
C MET A 3 -12.45 6.92 -13.28
N GLU A 4 -11.49 7.77 -12.89
CA GLU A 4 -10.19 7.32 -12.39
C GLU A 4 -10.33 6.50 -11.10
N ARG A 5 -11.18 6.97 -10.15
CA ARG A 5 -11.49 6.21 -8.94
C ARG A 5 -12.17 4.88 -9.25
N THR A 6 -13.08 4.84 -10.22
CA THR A 6 -13.71 3.60 -10.68
C THR A 6 -12.69 2.63 -11.27
N ASN A 7 -11.74 3.13 -12.07
CA ASN A 7 -10.69 2.30 -12.65
C ASN A 7 -9.75 1.73 -11.58
N LEU A 8 -9.32 2.56 -10.62
CA LEU A 8 -8.52 2.11 -9.48
C LEU A 8 -9.27 1.06 -8.65
N LEU A 9 -10.55 1.26 -8.39
CA LEU A 9 -11.38 0.29 -7.67
C LEU A 9 -11.49 -1.04 -8.42
N ASN A 10 -11.66 -1.00 -9.75
CA ASN A 10 -11.72 -2.21 -10.56
C ASN A 10 -10.37 -2.94 -10.60
N MET A 11 -9.26 -2.22 -10.71
CA MET A 11 -7.92 -2.81 -10.61
C MET A 11 -7.67 -3.44 -9.23
N ALA A 12 -8.07 -2.77 -8.15
CA ALA A 12 -7.97 -3.31 -6.80
C ALA A 12 -8.77 -4.61 -6.65
N LYS A 13 -10.02 -4.63 -7.13
CA LYS A 13 -10.87 -5.84 -7.09
C LYS A 13 -10.22 -7.01 -7.84
N LEU A 14 -9.71 -6.78 -9.05
CA LEU A 14 -9.05 -7.80 -9.86
C LEU A 14 -7.77 -8.31 -9.18
N SER A 15 -6.95 -7.41 -8.65
CA SER A 15 -5.70 -7.77 -7.97
C SER A 15 -5.95 -8.56 -6.69
N ILE A 16 -6.94 -8.18 -5.89
CA ILE A 16 -7.32 -8.90 -4.66
C ILE A 16 -7.82 -10.30 -5.01
N LYS A 17 -8.74 -10.41 -5.97
CA LYS A 17 -9.27 -11.70 -6.41
C LYS A 17 -8.14 -12.61 -6.91
N GLY A 18 -7.30 -12.09 -7.82
CA GLY A 18 -6.19 -12.84 -8.40
C GLY A 18 -5.17 -13.30 -7.36
N LEU A 19 -4.82 -12.45 -6.39
CA LEU A 19 -3.94 -12.83 -5.29
C LEU A 19 -4.55 -13.97 -4.46
N ILE A 20 -5.82 -13.87 -4.06
CA ILE A 20 -6.49 -14.89 -3.24
C ILE A 20 -6.56 -16.23 -3.99
N GLU A 21 -7.06 -16.24 -5.23
CA GLU A 21 -7.18 -17.46 -6.04
C GLU A 21 -5.82 -18.11 -6.28
N SER A 22 -4.80 -17.31 -6.60
CA SER A 22 -3.45 -17.78 -6.84
C SER A 22 -2.80 -18.32 -5.57
N ALA A 23 -2.94 -17.64 -4.43
CA ALA A 23 -2.39 -18.07 -3.14
C ALA A 23 -3.02 -19.39 -2.65
N LEU A 24 -4.35 -19.53 -2.79
CA LEU A 24 -5.05 -20.77 -2.44
C LEU A 24 -4.59 -21.95 -3.30
N SER A 25 -4.31 -21.72 -4.58
CA SER A 25 -3.75 -22.73 -5.49
C SER A 25 -2.29 -23.08 -5.15
N PHE A 26 -1.49 -22.08 -4.76
CA PHE A 26 -0.08 -22.26 -4.43
C PHE A 26 0.12 -23.06 -3.12
N GLY A 27 -0.74 -22.83 -2.12
CA GLY A 27 -0.84 -23.65 -0.91
C GLY A 27 0.37 -23.60 0.02
N ARG A 28 1.22 -22.56 -0.09
CA ARG A 28 2.42 -22.34 0.72
C ARG A 28 2.52 -20.86 1.10
N THR A 29 3.43 -20.55 2.03
CA THR A 29 3.79 -19.17 2.36
C THR A 29 4.21 -18.40 1.11
N LEU A 30 3.79 -17.14 1.04
CA LEU A 30 4.14 -16.22 -0.05
C LEU A 30 5.29 -15.34 0.40
N ASP A 31 6.27 -15.20 -0.49
CA ASP A 31 7.47 -14.42 -0.23
C ASP A 31 7.49 -13.17 -1.13
N SER A 32 8.51 -12.32 -0.99
CA SER A 32 8.61 -11.04 -1.69
C SER A 32 8.75 -11.15 -3.21
N ASP A 33 9.10 -12.33 -3.73
CA ASP A 33 9.23 -12.64 -5.14
C ASP A 33 7.91 -13.13 -5.78
N TYR A 34 6.85 -13.31 -4.99
CA TYR A 34 5.57 -13.82 -5.48
C TYR A 34 4.82 -12.77 -6.33
N PRO A 35 4.68 -12.96 -7.66
CA PRO A 35 4.20 -11.88 -8.54
C PRO A 35 2.78 -11.37 -8.24
N PRO A 36 1.78 -12.21 -7.90
CA PRO A 36 0.46 -11.72 -7.50
C PRO A 36 0.49 -10.82 -6.25
N LEU A 37 1.42 -11.09 -5.32
CA LEU A 37 1.59 -10.30 -4.11
C LEU A 37 2.26 -8.95 -4.43
N GLN A 38 3.28 -8.95 -5.29
CA GLN A 38 3.91 -7.72 -5.78
C GLN A 38 2.89 -6.83 -6.52
N GLN A 39 2.08 -7.42 -7.41
CA GLN A 39 1.05 -6.70 -8.15
C GLN A 39 0.03 -6.06 -7.20
N PHE A 40 -0.38 -6.78 -6.15
CA PHE A 40 -1.27 -6.25 -5.13
C PHE A 40 -0.72 -5.01 -4.43
N PHE A 41 0.55 -5.04 -4.01
CA PHE A 41 1.17 -3.86 -3.37
C PHE A 41 1.30 -2.68 -4.33
N VAL A 42 1.64 -2.91 -5.60
CA VAL A 42 1.68 -1.84 -6.62
C VAL A 42 0.31 -1.21 -6.80
N VAL A 43 -0.75 -2.01 -6.94
CA VAL A 43 -2.13 -1.49 -7.10
C VAL A 43 -2.59 -0.76 -5.84
N MET A 44 -2.27 -1.28 -4.66
CA MET A 44 -2.57 -0.63 -3.38
C MET A 44 -1.89 0.74 -3.26
N GLU A 45 -0.61 0.84 -3.62
CA GLU A 45 0.13 2.09 -3.65
C GLU A 45 -0.52 3.12 -4.59
N HIS A 46 -0.95 2.71 -5.78
CA HIS A 46 -1.66 3.59 -6.71
C HIS A 46 -2.98 4.10 -6.13
N CYS A 47 -3.74 3.21 -5.47
CA CYS A 47 -4.97 3.59 -4.77
C CYS A 47 -4.72 4.61 -3.65
N LEU A 48 -3.69 4.39 -2.82
CA LEU A 48 -3.37 5.27 -1.68
C LEU A 48 -2.76 6.61 -2.13
N LYS A 49 -2.03 6.63 -3.25
CA LYS A 49 -1.47 7.86 -3.83
C LYS A 49 -2.53 8.73 -4.50
N HIS A 50 -3.67 8.15 -4.88
CA HIS A 50 -4.74 8.88 -5.56
C HIS A 50 -5.28 10.00 -4.66
N GLY A 51 -5.29 11.23 -5.19
CA GLY A 51 -5.79 12.40 -4.47
C GLY A 51 -4.88 12.95 -3.37
N LEU A 52 -3.69 12.38 -3.14
CA LEU A 52 -2.74 12.95 -2.18
C LEU A 52 -2.27 14.33 -2.62
N ARG A 53 -2.42 15.29 -1.71
CA ARG A 53 -1.88 16.64 -1.89
C ARG A 53 -0.37 16.59 -1.75
N VAL A 54 0.33 17.15 -2.73
CA VAL A 54 1.78 17.34 -2.63
C VAL A 54 2.03 18.30 -1.46
N LYS A 55 2.67 17.83 -0.38
CA LYS A 55 3.19 18.74 0.63
C LYS A 55 4.47 19.35 0.09
N LYS A 56 4.47 20.67 -0.07
CA LYS A 56 5.68 21.44 -0.39
C LYS A 56 6.50 21.50 0.90
N SER A 57 7.60 20.76 0.97
CA SER A 57 8.59 20.89 2.03
C SER A 57 9.67 21.87 1.59
N PHE A 58 10.44 22.41 2.54
CA PHE A 58 11.57 23.30 2.25
C PHE A 58 12.64 22.61 1.37
N LEU A 59 12.71 21.28 1.39
CA LEU A 59 13.64 20.44 0.62
C LEU A 59 13.03 19.85 -0.66
N GLY A 60 11.82 20.26 -1.06
CA GLY A 60 11.18 19.85 -2.30
C GLY A 60 9.77 19.29 -2.14
N PHE A 61 9.22 18.81 -3.25
CA PHE A 61 7.89 18.20 -3.34
C PHE A 61 7.96 16.71 -3.00
N ASN A 62 7.30 16.27 -1.94
CA ASN A 62 7.18 14.84 -1.62
C ASN A 62 5.70 14.44 -1.57
N LYS A 63 5.30 13.51 -2.46
CA LYS A 63 4.03 12.76 -2.36
C LYS A 63 4.29 11.47 -1.59
N SER A 64 4.57 11.60 -0.29
CA SER A 64 4.80 10.44 0.56
C SER A 64 3.46 9.83 0.95
N LEU A 65 3.34 8.52 0.75
CA LEU A 65 2.26 7.70 1.32
C LEU A 65 2.33 7.61 2.85
N TRP A 66 3.52 7.87 3.41
CA TRP A 66 3.80 7.59 4.81
C TRP A 66 3.01 8.51 5.75
N GLY A 67 2.84 9.79 5.40
CA GLY A 67 2.13 10.74 6.26
C GLY A 67 0.71 10.29 6.65
N PRO A 68 -0.13 9.83 5.69
CA PRO A 68 -1.40 9.19 6.02
C PRO A 68 -1.28 7.88 6.82
N LEU A 69 -0.30 7.02 6.51
CA LEU A 69 -0.11 5.73 7.20
C LEU A 69 0.30 5.90 8.67
N GLU A 70 1.12 6.92 8.98
CA GLU A 70 1.48 7.28 10.37
C GLU A 70 0.27 7.70 11.22
N LEU A 71 -0.87 8.04 10.62
CA LEU A 71 -2.08 8.34 11.37
C LEU A 71 -2.85 7.09 11.80
N VAL A 72 -2.55 5.93 11.21
CA VAL A 72 -3.24 4.67 11.54
C VAL A 72 -3.00 4.27 12.99
N GLU A 73 -1.77 4.41 13.50
CA GLU A 73 -1.46 4.07 14.91
C GLU A 73 -2.24 4.91 15.93
N LYS A 74 -2.70 6.11 15.54
CA LYS A 74 -3.54 6.97 16.40
C LYS A 74 -4.99 6.49 16.48
N LEU A 75 -5.43 5.70 15.50
CA LEU A 75 -6.78 5.15 15.41
C LEU A 75 -6.83 3.67 15.82
N CYS A 76 -5.73 2.96 15.62
CA CYS A 76 -5.54 1.54 15.86
C CYS A 76 -4.20 1.35 16.58
N PRO A 77 -4.17 1.36 17.93
CA PRO A 77 -2.94 1.27 18.71
C PRO A 77 -2.07 0.04 18.39
N GLU A 78 -2.67 -1.05 17.92
CA GLU A 78 -1.98 -2.26 17.47
C GLU A 78 -1.04 -2.01 16.29
N ALA A 79 -1.32 -0.98 15.47
CA ALA A 79 -0.44 -0.60 14.37
C ALA A 79 0.86 0.07 14.85
N ALA A 80 1.00 0.44 16.13
CA ALA A 80 2.20 1.08 16.65
C ALA A 80 3.45 0.19 16.52
N GLU A 81 3.30 -1.13 16.67
CA GLU A 81 4.40 -2.10 16.54
C GLU A 81 4.97 -2.11 15.11
N ILE A 82 4.11 -2.21 14.10
CA ILE A 82 4.54 -2.19 12.70
C ILE A 82 5.06 -0.81 12.29
N SER A 83 4.49 0.28 12.80
CA SER A 83 4.98 1.65 12.58
C SER A 83 6.38 1.86 13.15
N ALA A 84 6.68 1.32 14.34
CA ALA A 84 8.01 1.32 14.91
C ALA A 84 8.98 0.49 14.04
N SER A 85 8.57 -0.73 13.68
CA SER A 85 9.38 -1.63 12.85
C SER A 85 9.80 -1.02 11.51
N VAL A 86 8.91 -0.26 10.84
CA VAL A 86 9.26 0.43 9.59
C VAL A 86 10.24 1.58 9.80
N ARG A 87 10.11 2.33 10.91
CA ARG A 87 11.06 3.41 11.25
C ARG A 87 12.46 2.88 11.54
N ASP A 88 12.53 1.69 12.12
CA ASP A 88 13.79 1.04 12.51
C ASP A 88 14.37 0.14 11.41
N LEU A 89 13.72 0.05 10.24
CA LEU A 89 14.15 -0.84 9.16
C LEU A 89 15.48 -0.35 8.55
N PRO A 90 16.54 -1.19 8.52
CA PRO A 90 17.83 -0.78 8.00
C PRO A 90 17.78 -0.49 6.49
N GLY A 91 18.35 0.64 6.07
CA GLY A 91 18.51 0.97 4.65
C GLY A 91 17.31 1.67 4.00
N LEU A 92 16.33 2.11 4.80
CA LEU A 92 15.34 3.13 4.41
C LEU A 92 15.85 4.55 4.67
#